data_AF-A0A669CTK3-F1
#
_entry.id   AF-A0A669CTK3-F1
#
_cell.length_a   1.000
_cell.length_b   1.000
_cell.length_c   1.000
_cell.angle_alpha   90.00
_cell.angle_beta   90.00
_cell.angle_gamma   90.00
#
_symmetry.space_group_name_H-M   'P 1'
#
loop_
_entity.id
_entity.type
_entity.pdbx_description
1 polymer ?
#
loop_
_entity_poly.entity_id
_entity_poly.type
_entity_poly.pdbx_seq_one_letter_code
_entity_poly.pdbx_strand_id
1 'polypeptide(L)'
;MSFLFHSSATRPIRRILLHPQYDQFTSDYDIALLELSAPVFFSDLVQPVCVPSSSHTFTTGTSCYVTGWGVLMEDGELASRLQEASVKIINRSTCNKLYDDAVTPRMLCAGNLQGGVDACQVSVPESKHNTQKCTRNKLYFLTKGDPE
;
A
#
# COMPACT_ATOMS: atom_id res chain seq x y z
N MET A 1 -31.64 -20.70 -10.53
CA MET A 1 -30.46 -21.19 -9.77
C MET A 1 -29.68 -19.97 -9.32
N SER A 2 -29.77 -19.64 -8.04
CA SER A 2 -29.11 -18.48 -7.45
C SER A 2 -27.62 -18.79 -7.27
N PHE A 3 -26.75 -18.12 -8.04
CA PHE A 3 -25.30 -18.19 -7.82
C PHE A 3 -24.94 -17.29 -6.65
N LEU A 4 -24.91 -17.85 -5.45
CA LEU A 4 -24.30 -17.21 -4.28
C LEU A 4 -22.78 -17.47 -4.32
N PHE A 5 -22.01 -16.62 -5.03
CA PHE A 5 -20.56 -16.61 -4.89
C PHE A 5 -20.16 -15.81 -3.64
N HIS A 6 -20.14 -16.48 -2.49
CA HIS A 6 -19.50 -15.99 -1.26
C HIS A 6 -18.30 -16.89 -0.93
N SER A 7 -17.22 -16.81 -1.69
CA SER A 7 -16.02 -17.57 -1.34
C SER A 7 -14.84 -16.62 -1.15
N SER A 8 -14.77 -16.00 0.02
CA SER A 8 -13.47 -15.61 0.57
C SER A 8 -12.68 -16.89 0.82
N ALA A 9 -11.40 -16.89 0.46
CA ALA A 9 -10.52 -18.02 0.68
C ALA A 9 -9.44 -17.62 1.71
N THR A 10 -9.39 -18.34 2.82
CA THR A 10 -8.31 -18.18 3.81
C THR A 10 -7.17 -19.14 3.47
N ARG A 11 -5.93 -18.66 3.55
CA ARG A 11 -4.71 -19.44 3.30
C ARG A 11 -3.73 -19.23 4.45
N PRO A 12 -3.25 -20.30 5.12
CA PRO A 12 -2.21 -20.17 6.13
C PRO A 12 -0.88 -19.71 5.54
N ILE A 13 -0.14 -18.92 6.31
CA ILE A 13 1.24 -18.54 5.98
C ILE A 13 2.17 -19.66 6.40
N ARG A 14 3.01 -20.13 5.49
CA ARG A 14 4.08 -21.11 5.74
C ARG A 14 5.32 -20.44 6.31
N ARG A 15 5.70 -19.29 5.74
CA ARG A 15 6.91 -18.56 6.13
C ARG A 15 6.75 -17.07 5.85
N ILE A 16 7.32 -16.26 6.73
CA ILE A 16 7.48 -14.81 6.59
C ILE A 16 8.96 -14.55 6.34
N LEU A 17 9.28 -13.87 5.25
CA LEU A 17 10.63 -13.48 4.88
C LEU A 17 10.74 -11.95 4.95
N LEU A 18 11.31 -11.45 6.04
CA LEU A 18 11.59 -10.02 6.21
C LEU A 18 12.84 -9.65 5.42
N HIS A 19 12.88 -8.42 4.87
CA HIS A 19 14.11 -7.93 4.28
C HIS A 19 15.20 -7.82 5.36
N PRO A 20 16.40 -8.41 5.16
CA PRO A 20 17.43 -8.48 6.20
C PRO A 20 18.00 -7.11 6.60
N GLN A 21 17.77 -6.09 5.78
CA GLN A 21 18.18 -4.70 6.02
C GLN A 21 17.04 -3.79 6.46
N TYR A 22 15.87 -4.33 6.80
CA TYR A 22 14.76 -3.54 7.32
C TYR A 22 15.20 -2.74 8.55
N ASP A 23 14.91 -1.45 8.54
CA ASP A 23 15.22 -0.52 9.62
C ASP A 23 13.93 0.10 10.15
N GLN A 24 13.57 -0.20 11.40
CA GLN A 24 12.33 0.27 12.02
C GLN A 24 12.28 1.78 12.27
N PHE A 25 13.44 2.45 12.38
CA PHE A 25 13.51 3.88 12.70
C PHE A 25 13.32 4.75 11.47
N THR A 26 13.87 4.31 10.34
CA THR A 26 13.79 5.00 9.05
C THR A 26 12.68 4.46 8.15
N SER A 27 12.16 3.27 8.48
CA SER A 27 11.30 2.45 7.63
C SER A 27 11.96 2.08 6.30
N ASP A 28 13.29 2.10 6.22
CA ASP A 28 14.01 1.70 5.02
C ASP A 28 13.99 0.19 4.84
N TYR A 29 13.97 -0.26 3.58
CA TYR A 29 13.76 -1.67 3.21
C TYR A 29 12.49 -2.30 3.82
N ASP A 30 11.43 -1.52 3.95
CA ASP A 30 10.13 -1.96 4.43
C ASP A 30 9.38 -2.74 3.34
N ILE A 31 9.82 -3.99 3.18
CA ILE A 31 9.26 -5.01 2.29
C ILE A 31 9.42 -6.38 2.93
N ALA A 32 8.43 -7.24 2.74
CA ALA A 32 8.47 -8.63 3.18
C ALA A 32 7.78 -9.54 2.14
N LEU A 33 8.17 -10.81 2.11
CA LEU A 33 7.50 -11.85 1.32
C LEU A 33 6.78 -12.81 2.25
N LEU A 34 5.52 -13.14 1.90
CA LEU A 34 4.73 -14.15 2.57
C LEU A 34 4.63 -15.38 1.67
N GLU A 35 5.19 -16.49 2.13
CA GLU A 35 5.05 -17.78 1.46
C GLU A 35 3.79 -18.48 2.00
N LEU A 36 2.83 -18.76 1.14
CA LEU A 36 1.60 -19.46 1.52
C LEU A 36 1.84 -20.97 1.65
N SER A 37 1.09 -21.63 2.53
CA SER A 37 1.20 -23.09 2.73
C SER A 37 0.68 -23.92 1.56
N ALA A 38 -0.13 -23.31 0.69
CA ALA A 38 -0.67 -23.90 -0.52
C ALA A 38 -0.77 -22.82 -1.62
N PRO A 39 -0.69 -23.20 -2.91
CA PRO A 39 -0.81 -22.26 -4.01
C PRO A 39 -2.19 -21.58 -4.05
N VAL A 40 -2.22 -20.39 -4.65
CA VAL A 40 -3.46 -19.66 -4.98
C VAL A 40 -3.93 -20.10 -6.36
N PHE A 41 -5.20 -20.47 -6.48
CA PHE A 41 -5.82 -20.74 -7.78
C PHE A 41 -6.36 -19.45 -8.37
N PHE A 42 -5.95 -19.14 -9.61
CA PHE A 42 -6.41 -17.95 -10.31
C PHE A 42 -7.82 -18.11 -10.85
N SER A 43 -8.56 -17.01 -10.87
CA SER A 43 -9.94 -16.92 -11.35
C SER A 43 -10.23 -15.50 -11.83
N ASP A 44 -11.41 -15.25 -12.37
CA ASP A 44 -11.81 -13.89 -12.78
C ASP A 44 -11.74 -12.86 -11.63
N LEU A 45 -11.79 -13.31 -10.37
CA LEU A 45 -11.72 -12.47 -9.18
C LEU A 45 -10.34 -12.45 -8.51
N VAL A 46 -9.46 -13.40 -8.85
CA VAL A 46 -8.14 -13.56 -8.22
C VAL A 46 -7.08 -13.68 -9.31
N GLN A 47 -6.34 -12.60 -9.53
CA GLN A 47 -5.26 -12.53 -10.51
C GLN A 47 -4.00 -11.94 -9.88
N PRO A 48 -2.81 -12.40 -10.28
CA PRO A 48 -1.56 -11.81 -9.84
C PRO A 48 -1.39 -10.41 -10.44
N VAL A 49 -0.58 -9.61 -9.76
CA VAL A 49 -0.11 -8.32 -10.24
C VAL A 49 1.23 -8.49 -10.96
N CYS A 50 1.49 -7.71 -11.99
CA CYS A 50 2.79 -7.70 -12.66
C CYS A 50 3.85 -7.10 -11.75
N VAL A 51 5.05 -7.71 -11.75
CA VAL A 51 6.22 -7.12 -11.09
C VAL A 51 7.02 -6.38 -12.15
N PRO A 52 7.26 -5.07 -12.00
CA PRO A 52 8.02 -4.30 -12.98
C PRO A 52 9.50 -4.72 -13.01
N SER A 53 10.16 -4.49 -14.14
CA SER A 53 11.62 -4.64 -14.26
C SER A 53 12.34 -3.77 -13.24
N SER A 54 13.50 -4.22 -12.75
CA SER A 54 14.37 -3.41 -11.89
C SER A 54 14.87 -2.12 -12.55
N SER A 55 14.81 -2.04 -13.89
CA SER A 55 15.14 -0.84 -14.66
C SER A 55 13.96 0.08 -14.90
N HIS A 56 12.75 -0.31 -14.46
CA HIS A 56 11.55 0.50 -14.66
C HIS A 56 11.62 1.78 -13.82
N THR A 57 11.30 2.91 -14.44
CA THR A 57 11.27 4.21 -13.77
C THR A 57 9.86 4.74 -13.73
N PHE A 58 9.38 5.09 -12.53
CA PHE A 58 8.09 5.70 -12.36
C PHE A 58 8.15 7.21 -12.59
N THR A 59 7.44 7.69 -13.61
CA THR A 59 7.42 9.12 -13.97
C THR A 59 6.66 9.95 -12.94
N THR A 60 7.23 11.09 -12.54
CA THR A 60 6.54 12.05 -11.66
C THR A 60 5.27 12.58 -12.34
N GLY A 61 4.18 12.71 -11.58
CA GLY A 61 2.88 13.18 -12.07
C GLY A 61 2.01 12.09 -12.66
N THR A 62 2.55 10.89 -12.90
CA THR A 62 1.77 9.72 -13.33
C THR A 62 0.70 9.40 -12.30
N SER A 63 -0.53 9.19 -12.77
CA SER A 63 -1.64 8.73 -11.94
C SER A 63 -1.46 7.25 -11.62
N CYS A 64 -1.73 6.89 -10.37
CA CYS A 64 -1.68 5.53 -9.86
C CYS A 64 -2.81 5.33 -8.86
N TYR A 65 -3.09 4.08 -8.52
CA TYR A 65 -4.18 3.72 -7.63
C TYR A 65 -3.66 3.09 -6.35
N VAL A 66 -4.30 3.45 -5.25
CA VAL A 66 -4.12 2.82 -3.94
C VAL A 66 -5.43 2.17 -3.57
N THR A 67 -5.39 0.94 -3.09
CA THR A 67 -6.60 0.22 -2.70
C THR A 67 -6.47 -0.34 -1.29
N GLY A 68 -7.55 -0.37 -0.53
CA GLY A 68 -7.53 -0.95 0.81
C GLY A 68 -8.87 -0.87 1.56
N TRP A 69 -8.89 -1.45 2.76
CA TRP A 69 -10.03 -1.43 3.69
C TRP A 69 -9.74 -0.56 4.93
N GLY A 70 -8.84 0.43 4.79
CA GLY A 70 -8.49 1.35 5.87
C GLY A 70 -9.64 2.25 6.31
N VAL A 71 -9.36 3.13 7.26
CA VAL A 71 -10.33 4.15 7.70
C VAL A 71 -10.60 5.17 6.59
N LEU A 72 -11.85 5.63 6.48
CA LEU A 72 -12.28 6.59 5.45
C LEU A 72 -12.07 8.05 5.86
N MET A 73 -11.90 8.30 7.15
CA MET A 73 -11.71 9.62 7.76
C MET A 73 -10.96 9.45 9.08
N GLU A 74 -10.40 10.55 9.58
CA GLU A 74 -9.74 10.60 10.90
C GLU A 74 -10.69 10.07 11.98
N ASP A 75 -10.19 9.17 12.84
CA ASP A 75 -10.96 8.47 13.88
C ASP A 75 -12.20 7.69 13.37
N GLY A 76 -12.25 7.35 12.08
CA GLY A 76 -13.34 6.60 11.45
C GLY A 76 -13.23 5.08 11.61
N GLU A 77 -14.33 4.40 11.32
CA GLU A 77 -14.36 2.94 11.24
C GLU A 77 -13.70 2.41 9.96
N LEU A 78 -13.27 1.14 9.99
CA LEU A 78 -12.74 0.46 8.82
C LEU A 78 -13.80 0.31 7.73
N ALA A 79 -13.37 0.48 6.48
CA ALA A 79 -14.27 0.29 5.34
C ALA A 79 -14.70 -1.18 5.22
N SER A 80 -16.02 -1.42 5.14
CA SER A 80 -16.57 -2.77 4.92
C SER A 80 -16.42 -3.27 3.49
N ARG A 81 -16.08 -2.38 2.56
CA ARG A 81 -15.84 -2.66 1.13
C ARG A 81 -14.46 -2.16 0.75
N LEU A 82 -13.83 -2.85 -0.21
CA LEU A 82 -12.56 -2.39 -0.78
C LEU A 82 -12.75 -0.99 -1.36
N GLN A 83 -11.86 -0.07 -0.98
CA GLN A 83 -11.80 1.27 -1.52
C GLN A 83 -10.67 1.39 -2.52
N GLU A 84 -10.78 2.38 -3.40
CA GLU A 84 -9.71 2.81 -4.29
C GLU A 84 -9.55 4.33 -4.26
N ALA A 85 -8.33 4.80 -4.42
CA ALA A 85 -7.97 6.21 -4.44
C ALA A 85 -6.99 6.47 -5.58
N SER A 86 -7.32 7.42 -6.45
CA SER A 86 -6.39 7.89 -7.48
C SER A 86 -5.44 8.93 -6.90
N VAL A 87 -4.15 8.67 -7.01
CA VAL A 87 -3.06 9.53 -6.51
C VAL A 87 -2.04 9.78 -7.61
N LYS A 88 -1.21 10.81 -7.45
CA LYS A 88 -0.12 11.10 -8.41
C LYS A 88 1.22 10.85 -7.78
N ILE A 89 2.16 10.34 -8.58
CA ILE A 89 3.55 10.17 -8.16
C ILE A 89 4.17 11.54 -7.93
N ILE A 90 4.80 11.71 -6.76
CA ILE A 90 5.44 12.95 -6.32
C ILE A 90 6.95 12.76 -6.41
N ASN A 91 7.64 13.77 -6.93
CA ASN A 91 9.10 13.77 -7.01
C ASN A 91 9.73 13.65 -5.60
N ARG A 92 10.75 12.78 -5.46
CA ARG A 92 11.43 12.55 -4.18
C ARG A 92 11.98 13.83 -3.55
N SER A 93 12.54 14.75 -4.34
CA SER A 93 13.08 16.02 -3.80
C SER A 93 11.98 16.92 -3.24
N THR A 94 10.82 16.98 -3.89
CA THR A 94 9.63 17.66 -3.36
C THR A 94 9.16 17.00 -2.07
N CYS A 95 9.18 15.68 -2.05
CA CYS A 95 8.78 14.92 -0.88
C CYS A 95 9.71 15.14 0.31
N ASN A 96 11.02 15.09 0.11
CA ASN A 96 12.00 15.30 1.17
C ASN A 96 11.91 16.68 1.83
N LYS A 97 11.46 17.71 1.11
CA LYS A 97 11.14 19.03 1.70
C LYS A 97 9.96 19.00 2.68
N LEU A 98 9.07 18.01 2.55
CA LEU A 98 7.89 17.82 3.41
C LEU A 98 8.14 16.83 4.56
N TYR A 99 9.20 16.03 4.47
CA TYR A 99 9.52 14.94 5.39
C TYR A 99 10.93 15.04 5.96
N ASP A 100 11.52 16.25 5.99
CA ASP A 100 12.85 16.52 6.57
C ASP A 100 13.92 15.50 6.13
N ASP A 101 14.02 15.27 4.82
CA ASP A 101 14.94 14.32 4.16
C ASP A 101 14.80 12.83 4.57
N ALA A 102 13.70 12.45 5.22
CA ALA A 102 13.44 11.07 5.67
C ALA A 102 12.96 10.10 4.56
N VAL A 103 12.79 10.56 3.31
CA VAL A 103 12.39 9.70 2.17
C VAL A 103 13.65 9.18 1.47
N THR A 104 13.91 7.89 1.64
CA THR A 104 15.09 7.24 1.06
C THR A 104 14.90 6.94 -0.43
N PRO A 105 16.00 6.66 -1.18
CA PRO A 105 15.91 6.17 -2.55
C PRO A 105 15.11 4.88 -2.77
N ARG A 106 14.79 4.11 -1.72
CA ARG A 106 14.00 2.87 -1.79
C ARG A 106 12.49 3.12 -1.64
N MET A 107 12.09 4.36 -1.47
CA MET A 107 10.70 4.77 -1.21
C MET A 107 10.15 5.60 -2.37
N LEU A 108 8.84 5.48 -2.60
CA LEU A 108 8.11 6.32 -3.54
C LEU A 108 7.07 7.15 -2.80
N CYS A 109 6.91 8.40 -3.24
CA CYS A 109 5.85 9.26 -2.76
C CYS A 109 4.73 9.34 -3.77
N ALA A 110 3.50 9.28 -3.28
CA ALA A 110 2.32 9.56 -4.08
C ALA A 110 1.23 10.18 -3.21
N GLY A 111 0.39 11.00 -3.83
CA GLY A 111 -0.74 11.63 -3.14
C GLY A 111 -1.26 12.85 -3.90
N ASN A 112 -2.12 13.60 -3.24
CA ASN A 112 -2.50 14.93 -3.69
C ASN A 112 -1.84 16.00 -2.80
N LEU A 113 -0.96 16.83 -3.38
CA LEU A 113 -0.29 17.92 -2.64
C LEU A 113 -1.29 18.95 -2.09
N GLN A 114 -2.50 19.02 -2.64
CA GLN A 114 -3.58 19.90 -2.16
C GLN A 114 -4.41 19.24 -1.04
N GLY A 115 -4.11 17.99 -0.69
CA GLY A 115 -4.85 17.21 0.31
C GLY A 115 -6.10 16.51 -0.24
N GLY A 116 -6.93 15.99 0.67
CA GLY A 116 -8.19 15.33 0.36
C GLY A 116 -8.08 13.81 0.23
N VAL A 117 -7.41 13.33 -0.81
CA VAL A 117 -7.31 11.88 -1.11
C VAL A 117 -5.93 11.36 -0.72
N ASP A 118 -5.88 10.43 0.23
CA ASP A 118 -4.66 9.80 0.73
C ASP A 118 -4.93 8.39 1.30
N ALA A 119 -3.87 7.60 1.48
CA ALA A 119 -3.95 6.31 2.18
C ALA A 119 -3.96 6.52 3.70
N CYS A 120 -4.91 5.89 4.39
CA CYS A 120 -5.03 5.97 5.85
C CYS A 120 -4.71 4.62 6.52
N GLN A 121 -4.14 4.70 7.73
CA GLN A 121 -3.71 3.53 8.49
C GLN A 121 -4.88 2.85 9.21
N VAL A 122 -4.75 1.54 9.43
CA VAL A 122 -5.57 0.77 10.37
C VAL A 122 -4.97 0.99 11.77
N SER A 123 -5.63 1.77 12.63
CA SER A 123 -5.19 1.91 14.03
C SER A 123 -5.63 0.67 14.82
N VAL A 124 -4.65 -0.06 15.37
CA VAL A 124 -4.90 -1.03 16.45
C VAL A 124 -4.92 -0.21 17.75
N PRO A 125 -5.90 -0.38 18.66
CA PRO A 125 -5.99 0.47 19.84
C PRO A 125 -4.89 0.09 20.85
N GLU A 126 -3.73 0.74 20.77
CA GLU A 126 -2.75 0.77 21.86
C GLU A 126 -2.61 2.20 22.42
N SER A 127 -3.04 2.32 23.68
CA SER A 127 -2.63 3.29 24.71
C SER A 127 -2.08 4.67 24.29
N LYS A 128 -2.95 5.68 24.49
CA LYS A 128 -2.69 7.02 25.04
C LYS A 128 -1.37 7.72 24.65
N HIS A 129 -1.42 8.54 23.59
CA HIS A 129 -1.19 9.99 23.63
C HIS A 129 -1.23 10.59 22.21
N ASN A 130 -2.00 11.68 22.07
CA ASN A 130 -1.82 12.79 21.13
C ASN A 130 -2.15 12.57 19.64
N THR A 131 -3.22 13.25 19.20
CA THR A 131 -3.56 13.66 17.83
C THR A 131 -3.19 12.68 16.71
N GLN A 132 -4.09 11.74 16.41
CA GLN A 132 -3.97 10.82 15.27
C GLN A 132 -4.20 11.57 13.95
N LYS A 133 -3.20 12.36 13.53
CA LYS A 133 -3.13 12.82 12.14
C LYS A 133 -3.23 11.59 11.24
N CYS A 134 -4.01 11.67 10.16
CA CYS A 134 -3.75 10.87 8.96
C CYS A 134 -2.28 11.13 8.57
N THR A 135 -1.36 10.30 9.07
CA THR A 135 0.06 10.40 8.74
C THR A 135 0.14 10.05 7.28
N ARG A 136 0.47 11.07 6.48
CA ARG A 136 0.70 10.94 5.03
C ARG A 136 1.69 9.79 4.82
N ASN A 137 1.18 8.66 4.33
CA ASN A 137 1.91 7.41 4.32
C ASN A 137 2.76 7.25 3.06
N LYS A 138 3.94 6.64 3.25
CA LYS A 138 4.80 6.10 2.20
C LYS A 138 4.05 4.94 1.54
N LEU A 139 3.90 5.01 0.22
CA LEU A 139 3.04 4.09 -0.52
C LEU A 139 3.89 3.06 -1.26
N TYR A 140 3.71 1.78 -0.93
CA TYR A 140 4.30 0.67 -1.68
C TYR A 140 3.38 0.30 -2.84
N PHE A 141 3.84 0.51 -4.06
CA PHE A 141 3.12 0.10 -5.26
C PHE A 141 3.56 -1.30 -5.68
N LEU A 142 2.60 -2.23 -5.74
CA LEU A 142 2.63 -3.30 -6.72
C LEU A 142 1.71 -2.82 -7.86
N THR A 143 2.29 -2.30 -8.94
CA THR A 143 1.51 -1.80 -10.07
C THR A 143 0.89 -2.96 -10.84
N LYS A 144 -0.44 -2.97 -10.97
CA LYS A 144 -1.10 -3.74 -12.03
C LYS A 144 -0.61 -3.19 -13.36
N GLY A 145 0.23 -3.96 -14.05
CA GLY A 145 0.61 -3.66 -15.42
C GLY A 145 -0.65 -3.79 -16.27
N ASP A 146 -0.96 -2.75 -17.04
CA ASP A 146 -1.91 -2.87 -18.13
C ASP A 146 -1.40 -3.95 -19.08
N PRO A 147 -2.26 -4.89 -19.53
CA PRO A 147 -1.90 -5.75 -20.64
C PRO A 147 -1.80 -4.88 -21.90
N GLU A 148 -0.67 -4.94 -22.61
CA GLU A 148 -0.66 -4.58 -24.04
C GLU A 148 -1.68 -5.42 -24.81
#